data_AF-A0A7K7CIY4-F1
#
_entry.id   AF-A0A7K7CIY4-F1
#
_cell.length_a   1.000
_cell.length_b   1.000
_cell.length_c   1.000
_cell.angle_alpha   90.00
_cell.angle_beta   90.00
_cell.angle_gamma   90.00
#
_symmetry.space_group_name_H-M   'P 1'
#
loop_
_entity.id
_entity.type
_entity.pdbx_description
1 polymer ?
#
loop_
_entity_poly.entity_id
_entity_poly.type
_entity_poly.pdbx_seq_one_letter_code
_entity_poly.pdbx_strand_id
1 'polypeptide(L)'
;TFPCLPAARPCIPKDFGHGSLVCVCNATYCDTLDPLVLPAPGSYVKYESSKAGKRLERSEGSFQSSLRTPGSAAGGWRCPRGTPRHHGLSRGLSAGLLLTLNISALYQHVKGFGGSLSDAAAMNILKLSQPAQDNLLRSYFSESGIEYNLIRVPMACSDFSVRPYSYDDVPDDYELKHFRLVDEDVKMKV
;
A
#
# COMPACT_ATOMS: atom_id res chain seq x y z
N THR A 1 0.13 -31.75 2.51
CA THR A 1 0.05 -31.05 1.21
C THR A 1 -0.31 -29.61 1.48
N PHE A 2 0.61 -28.67 1.30
CA PHE A 2 0.28 -27.24 1.40
C PHE A 2 -0.69 -26.91 0.26
N PRO A 3 -1.90 -26.41 0.54
CA PRO A 3 -2.84 -26.04 -0.52
C PRO A 3 -2.19 -24.96 -1.38
N CYS A 4 -2.31 -25.10 -2.70
CA CYS A 4 -1.88 -24.08 -3.65
C CYS A 4 -2.69 -22.81 -3.33
N LEU A 5 -2.04 -21.75 -2.86
CA LEU A 5 -2.70 -20.47 -2.63
C LEU A 5 -3.24 -19.97 -3.97
N PRO A 6 -4.50 -19.48 -4.02
CA PRO A 6 -5.06 -18.98 -5.26
C PRO A 6 -4.20 -17.82 -5.78
N ALA A 7 -3.88 -17.84 -7.07
CA ALA A 7 -3.10 -16.80 -7.74
C ALA A 7 -3.79 -15.44 -7.62
N ALA A 8 -3.00 -14.35 -7.62
CA ALA A 8 -3.50 -12.99 -7.58
C ALA A 8 -4.59 -12.71 -8.63
N ARG A 9 -5.59 -11.92 -8.22
CA ARG A 9 -6.65 -11.43 -9.11
C ARG A 9 -6.32 -9.99 -9.51
N PRO A 10 -6.31 -9.65 -10.80
CA PRO A 10 -5.93 -8.30 -11.25
C PRO A 10 -7.01 -7.26 -10.91
N CYS A 11 -6.61 -6.00 -10.84
CA CYS A 11 -7.53 -4.87 -10.75
C CYS A 11 -8.45 -4.80 -11.98
N ILE A 12 -9.78 -4.63 -11.77
CA ILE A 12 -10.71 -4.23 -12.83
C ILE A 12 -10.76 -2.70 -12.85
N PRO A 13 -10.13 -2.03 -13.83
CA PRO A 13 -9.99 -0.58 -13.81
C PRO A 13 -11.28 0.14 -14.17
N LYS A 14 -11.56 1.23 -13.48
CA LYS A 14 -12.59 2.21 -13.87
C LYS A 14 -12.09 3.63 -13.66
N ASP A 15 -12.19 4.47 -14.68
CA ASP A 15 -11.81 5.89 -14.63
C ASP A 15 -13.05 6.76 -14.44
N PHE A 16 -12.92 7.79 -13.59
CA PHE A 16 -13.95 8.80 -13.30
C PHE A 16 -13.51 10.22 -13.72
N GLY A 17 -12.39 10.37 -14.44
CA GLY A 17 -11.90 11.66 -14.95
C GLY A 17 -10.96 12.41 -14.01
N HIS A 18 -10.48 11.77 -12.93
CA HIS A 18 -9.59 12.39 -11.92
C HIS A 18 -8.10 12.08 -12.15
N GLY A 19 -7.74 11.65 -13.35
CA GLY A 19 -6.36 11.40 -13.75
C GLY A 19 -5.80 10.07 -13.26
N SER A 20 -6.57 9.21 -12.59
CA SER A 20 -6.22 7.80 -12.41
C SER A 20 -7.48 6.97 -12.27
N LEU A 21 -7.30 5.66 -12.21
CA LEU A 21 -8.37 4.67 -12.12
C LEU A 21 -8.57 4.16 -10.69
N VAL A 22 -9.76 3.62 -10.42
CA VAL A 22 -10.04 2.79 -9.25
C VAL A 22 -10.14 1.31 -9.65
N CYS A 23 -9.95 0.41 -8.69
CA CYS A 23 -10.21 -1.02 -8.87
C CYS A 23 -11.63 -1.33 -8.41
N VAL A 24 -12.44 -1.88 -9.31
CA VAL A 24 -13.85 -2.17 -9.03
C VAL A 24 -13.97 -3.52 -8.34
N CYS A 25 -14.52 -3.50 -7.13
CA CYS A 25 -14.90 -4.69 -6.38
C CYS A 25 -16.42 -4.78 -6.22
N ASN A 26 -16.94 -6.01 -6.14
CA ASN A 26 -18.33 -6.34 -5.91
C ASN A 26 -18.44 -7.66 -5.09
N ALA A 27 -19.64 -8.22 -5.01
CA ALA A 27 -19.90 -9.46 -4.25
C ALA A 27 -19.15 -10.69 -4.77
N THR A 28 -18.85 -10.77 -6.07
CA THR A 28 -18.23 -11.94 -6.72
C THR A 28 -16.77 -11.69 -7.13
N TYR A 29 -16.33 -10.44 -7.08
CA TYR A 29 -15.01 -10.04 -7.56
C TYR A 29 -14.36 -8.96 -6.72
N CYS A 30 -13.09 -9.17 -6.38
CA CYS A 30 -12.19 -8.12 -5.94
C CYS A 30 -10.75 -8.55 -6.26
N ASP A 31 -9.86 -7.59 -6.53
CA ASP A 31 -8.45 -7.84 -6.75
C ASP A 31 -7.76 -8.32 -5.48
N THR A 32 -6.74 -9.17 -5.64
CA THR A 32 -5.99 -9.77 -4.54
C THR A 32 -4.52 -9.81 -4.89
N LEU A 33 -3.67 -9.74 -3.88
CA LEU A 33 -2.22 -9.84 -4.03
C LEU A 33 -1.75 -11.29 -3.96
N ASP A 34 -0.63 -11.55 -4.61
CA ASP A 34 0.07 -12.83 -4.47
C ASP A 34 0.65 -12.94 -3.05
N PRO A 35 0.70 -14.14 -2.48
CA PRO A 35 1.34 -14.38 -1.19
C PRO A 35 2.79 -13.86 -1.19
N LEU A 36 3.20 -13.24 -0.10
CA LEU A 36 4.56 -12.74 0.05
C LEU A 36 5.55 -13.90 0.23
N VAL A 37 6.40 -14.11 -0.78
CA VAL A 37 7.49 -15.09 -0.74
C VAL A 37 8.82 -14.37 -0.84
N LEU A 38 9.73 -14.67 0.10
CA LEU A 38 11.07 -14.10 0.09
C LEU A 38 11.84 -14.55 -1.15
N PRO A 39 12.46 -13.62 -1.90
CA PRO A 39 13.28 -13.98 -3.05
C PRO A 39 14.55 -14.71 -2.61
N ALA A 40 15.14 -15.48 -3.54
CA ALA A 40 16.43 -16.11 -3.32
C ALA A 40 17.54 -15.06 -3.06
N PRO A 41 18.60 -15.38 -2.30
CA PRO A 41 19.72 -14.47 -2.10
C PRO A 41 20.28 -13.94 -3.43
N GLY A 42 20.46 -12.62 -3.53
CA GLY A 42 20.93 -11.96 -4.76
C GLY A 42 19.83 -11.47 -5.70
N SER A 43 18.56 -11.75 -5.42
CA SER A 43 17.42 -11.15 -6.12
C SER A 43 16.56 -10.26 -5.24
N TYR A 44 15.69 -9.47 -5.87
CA TYR A 44 14.73 -8.60 -5.21
C TYR A 44 13.38 -8.68 -5.91
N VAL A 45 12.32 -8.38 -5.15
CA VAL A 45 10.96 -8.19 -5.66
C VAL A 45 10.66 -6.70 -5.66
N LYS A 46 10.04 -6.21 -6.73
CA LYS A 46 9.58 -4.83 -6.89
C LYS A 46 8.08 -4.82 -7.12
N TYR A 47 7.36 -4.05 -6.32
CA TYR A 47 5.94 -3.76 -6.51
C TYR A 47 5.79 -2.34 -7.06
N GLU A 48 5.02 -2.18 -8.13
CA GLU A 48 4.87 -0.89 -8.83
C GLU A 48 3.39 -0.49 -8.92
N SER A 49 3.09 0.74 -8.49
CA SER A 49 1.80 1.40 -8.71
C SER A 49 2.03 2.68 -9.47
N SER A 50 1.18 2.96 -10.47
CA SER A 50 1.35 4.14 -11.34
C SER A 50 0.04 4.82 -11.69
N LYS A 51 0.13 6.11 -12.04
CA LYS A 51 -1.02 6.89 -12.53
C LYS A 51 -1.64 6.25 -13.78
N ALA A 52 -0.80 5.66 -14.63
CA ALA A 52 -1.19 4.96 -15.87
C ALA A 52 -1.96 3.65 -15.65
N GLY A 53 -1.97 3.11 -14.41
CA GLY A 53 -2.88 2.03 -14.05
C GLY A 53 -2.25 0.80 -13.41
N LYS A 54 -0.93 0.77 -13.19
CA LYS A 54 -0.32 -0.32 -12.40
C LYS A 54 -0.82 -0.28 -10.96
N ARG A 55 -1.11 -1.44 -10.37
CA ARG A 55 -1.66 -1.57 -9.03
C ARG A 55 -0.94 -2.70 -8.31
N LEU A 56 0.09 -2.33 -7.53
CA LEU A 56 1.00 -3.26 -6.86
C LEU A 56 1.48 -4.38 -7.79
N GLU A 57 1.82 -4.02 -9.03
CA GLU A 57 2.28 -4.97 -10.04
C GLU A 57 3.64 -5.53 -9.61
N ARG A 58 3.69 -6.86 -9.45
CA ARG A 58 4.89 -7.58 -9.00
C ARG A 58 5.84 -7.81 -10.17
N SER A 59 7.12 -7.54 -9.94
CA SER A 59 8.24 -7.86 -10.82
C SER A 59 9.45 -8.30 -10.02
N GLU A 60 10.38 -9.01 -10.65
CA GLU A 60 11.61 -9.47 -10.01
C GLU A 60 12.84 -8.89 -10.71
N GLY A 61 13.93 -8.75 -9.97
CA GLY A 61 15.23 -8.37 -10.50
C GLY A 61 16.37 -8.98 -9.72
N SER A 62 17.59 -8.71 -10.14
CA SER A 62 18.80 -9.25 -9.52
C SER A 62 19.77 -8.13 -9.16
N PHE A 63 20.42 -8.26 -8.02
CA PHE A 63 21.48 -7.35 -7.62
C PHE A 63 22.73 -7.60 -8.47
N GLN A 64 23.34 -6.53 -8.96
CA GLN A 64 24.64 -6.61 -9.59
C GLN A 64 25.71 -6.68 -8.50
N SER A 65 26.70 -7.56 -8.66
CA SER A 65 27.84 -7.68 -7.75
C SER A 65 28.80 -6.49 -7.81
N SER A 66 28.74 -5.69 -8.87
CA SER A 66 29.48 -4.44 -9.02
C SER A 66 28.59 -3.37 -9.63
N LEU A 67 28.69 -2.14 -9.11
CA LEU A 67 28.10 -0.97 -9.76
C LEU A 67 28.80 -0.79 -11.10
N ARG A 68 28.14 -1.17 -12.21
CA ARG A 68 28.60 -0.76 -13.53
C ARG A 68 28.50 0.76 -13.59
N THR A 69 29.63 1.46 -13.49
CA THR A 69 29.73 2.83 -13.98
C THR A 69 29.20 2.85 -15.41
N PRO A 70 28.18 3.66 -15.75
CA PRO A 70 27.74 3.83 -17.13
C PRO A 70 28.91 4.48 -17.90
N GLY A 71 29.78 3.68 -18.50
CA GLY A 71 30.97 4.20 -19.19
C GLY A 71 32.10 3.22 -19.48
N SER A 72 32.16 2.04 -18.86
CA SER A 72 33.25 1.08 -19.13
C SER A 72 32.82 -0.06 -20.05
N ALA A 73 32.10 0.27 -21.14
CA ALA A 73 32.12 -0.59 -22.31
C ALA A 73 33.51 -0.43 -22.94
N ALA A 74 34.46 -1.25 -22.50
CA ALA A 74 35.78 -1.40 -23.11
C ALA A 74 35.63 -2.10 -24.48
N GLY A 75 34.92 -1.46 -25.41
CA GLY A 75 35.01 -1.71 -26.83
C GLY A 75 36.03 -0.72 -27.40
N GLY A 76 37.26 -1.19 -27.61
CA GLY A 76 38.35 -0.37 -28.14
C GLY A 76 38.06 0.12 -29.55
N TRP A 77 37.53 1.32 -29.68
CA TRP A 77 37.53 2.06 -30.93
C TRP A 77 38.89 2.72 -31.12
N ARG A 78 39.72 2.13 -32.00
CA ARG A 78 40.95 2.76 -32.48
C ARG A 78 40.59 3.98 -33.33
N CYS A 79 40.89 5.17 -32.85
CA CYS A 79 40.85 6.39 -33.66
C CYS A 79 42.12 6.51 -34.52
N PRO A 80 42.03 6.82 -35.82
CA PRO A 80 43.18 7.22 -36.62
C PRO A 80 43.68 8.61 -36.17
N ARG A 81 44.99 8.82 -36.20
CA ARG A 81 45.60 10.12 -35.88
C ARG A 81 45.29 11.14 -36.98
N GLY A 82 44.70 12.27 -36.62
CA GLY A 82 44.81 13.51 -37.39
C GLY A 82 43.60 14.44 -37.37
N THR A 83 43.85 15.72 -37.06
CA THR A 83 43.08 16.95 -37.35
C THR A 83 42.20 17.57 -36.23
N PRO A 84 42.01 18.92 -36.23
CA PRO A 84 42.09 19.74 -35.02
C PRO A 84 40.77 20.06 -34.32
N ARG A 85 40.96 20.53 -33.07
CA ARG A 85 40.00 20.97 -32.04
C ARG A 85 38.72 21.61 -32.58
N HIS A 86 37.63 20.85 -32.54
CA HIS A 86 36.32 21.41 -32.26
C HIS A 86 36.09 21.38 -30.75
N HIS A 87 35.71 22.51 -30.16
CA HIS A 87 35.15 22.58 -28.80
C HIS A 87 33.80 21.84 -28.80
N GLY A 88 33.86 20.51 -28.78
CA GLY A 88 32.73 19.66 -28.50
C GLY A 88 32.43 19.75 -27.02
N LEU A 89 31.30 20.34 -26.68
CA LEU A 89 30.69 20.26 -25.36
C LEU A 89 30.51 18.78 -25.03
N SER A 90 31.42 18.22 -24.22
CA SER A 90 31.24 16.91 -23.60
C SER A 90 30.01 17.02 -22.70
N ARG A 91 28.85 16.60 -23.21
CA ARG A 91 27.70 16.29 -22.36
C ARG A 91 28.16 15.14 -21.46
N GLY A 92 28.69 15.50 -20.28
CA GLY A 92 28.99 14.55 -19.23
C GLY A 92 27.73 13.72 -19.00
N LEU A 93 27.85 12.40 -19.13
CA LEU A 93 26.82 11.50 -18.62
C LEU A 93 26.62 11.87 -17.15
N SER A 94 25.44 12.37 -16.78
CA SER A 94 25.14 12.60 -15.37
C SER A 94 25.27 11.27 -14.66
N ALA A 95 26.14 11.19 -13.66
CA ALA A 95 26.11 10.09 -12.71
C ALA A 95 24.67 9.97 -12.21
N GLY A 96 24.05 8.81 -12.44
CA GLY A 96 22.66 8.57 -12.05
C GLY A 96 22.48 8.69 -10.53
N LEU A 97 21.23 8.87 -10.09
CA LEU A 97 20.90 8.87 -8.67
C LEU A 97 21.28 7.53 -8.03
N LEU A 98 22.11 7.57 -6.98
CA LEU A 98 22.51 6.40 -6.20
C LEU A 98 22.01 6.54 -4.75
N LEU A 99 21.22 5.57 -4.30
CA LEU A 99 20.73 5.48 -2.92
C LEU A 99 21.50 4.37 -2.20
N THR A 100 22.15 4.70 -1.07
CA THR A 100 22.97 3.76 -0.30
C THR A 100 22.36 3.53 1.08
N LEU A 101 22.10 2.27 1.44
CA LEU A 101 21.54 1.88 2.73
C LEU A 101 22.67 1.68 3.76
N ASN A 102 22.58 2.36 4.91
CA ASN A 102 23.45 2.11 6.06
C ASN A 102 22.71 1.30 7.12
N ILE A 103 23.01 -0.01 7.20
CA ILE A 103 22.35 -0.94 8.14
C ILE A 103 22.80 -0.80 9.60
N SER A 104 23.86 -0.01 9.88
CA SER A 104 24.33 0.23 11.25
C SER A 104 23.62 1.42 11.91
N ALA A 105 23.01 2.30 11.11
CA ALA A 105 22.22 3.42 11.61
C ALA A 105 20.77 2.98 11.83
N LEU A 106 20.40 2.71 13.08
CA LEU A 106 19.06 2.29 13.46
C LEU A 106 18.20 3.48 13.90
N TYR A 107 16.88 3.36 13.70
CA TYR A 107 15.88 4.34 14.09
C TYR A 107 14.73 3.65 14.84
N GLN A 108 13.51 4.18 14.77
CA GLN A 108 12.35 3.64 15.46
C GLN A 108 11.93 2.25 14.96
N HIS A 109 11.33 1.46 15.86
CA HIS A 109 10.56 0.28 15.47
C HIS A 109 9.18 0.70 14.92
N VAL A 110 8.74 0.03 13.86
CA VAL A 110 7.41 0.25 13.28
C VAL A 110 6.40 -0.63 14.00
N LYS A 111 5.38 -0.01 14.61
CA LYS A 111 4.30 -0.74 15.30
C LYS A 111 3.31 -1.38 14.32
N GLY A 112 2.95 -0.66 13.26
CA GLY A 112 1.95 -1.15 12.29
C GLY A 112 1.36 -0.05 11.40
N PHE A 113 0.42 -0.48 10.56
CA PHE A 113 -0.34 0.35 9.63
C PHE A 113 -1.81 -0.05 9.68
N GLY A 114 -2.70 0.91 9.42
CA GLY A 114 -4.10 0.72 9.74
C GLY A 114 -5.03 1.83 9.28
N GLY A 115 -6.29 1.70 9.69
CA GLY A 115 -7.35 2.67 9.44
C GLY A 115 -8.16 2.98 10.69
N SER A 116 -9.22 3.77 10.55
CA SER A 116 -10.16 4.08 11.64
C SER A 116 -11.50 3.43 11.36
N LEU A 117 -12.07 2.73 12.35
CA LEU A 117 -13.43 2.20 12.31
C LEU A 117 -14.39 3.21 12.95
N SER A 118 -14.69 4.27 12.20
CA SER A 118 -15.72 5.26 12.56
C SER A 118 -17.13 4.76 12.25
N ASP A 119 -18.15 5.43 12.80
CA ASP A 119 -19.55 5.10 12.51
C ASP A 119 -19.83 5.17 11.00
N ALA A 120 -19.35 6.21 10.31
CA ALA A 120 -19.47 6.31 8.85
C ALA A 120 -18.80 5.15 8.11
N ALA A 121 -17.62 4.70 8.55
CA ALA A 121 -16.95 3.56 7.93
C ALA A 121 -17.78 2.28 8.11
N ALA A 122 -18.22 2.00 9.34
CA ALA A 122 -19.03 0.83 9.65
C ALA A 122 -20.37 0.84 8.88
N MET A 123 -21.09 1.97 8.88
CA MET A 123 -22.35 2.12 8.14
C MET A 123 -22.18 1.91 6.63
N ASN A 124 -21.10 2.39 6.02
CA ASN A 124 -20.87 2.18 4.59
C ASN A 124 -20.51 0.74 4.26
N ILE A 125 -19.75 0.06 5.13
CA ILE A 125 -19.43 -1.35 4.97
C ILE A 125 -20.72 -2.19 5.09
N LEU A 126 -21.51 -1.98 6.14
CA LEU A 126 -22.73 -2.74 6.41
C LEU A 126 -23.84 -2.54 5.36
N LYS A 127 -23.78 -1.47 4.55
CA LYS A 127 -24.68 -1.27 3.41
C LYS A 127 -24.37 -2.17 2.21
N LEU A 128 -23.19 -2.80 2.17
CA LEU A 128 -22.84 -3.77 1.13
C LEU A 128 -23.50 -5.13 1.41
N SER A 129 -23.63 -5.98 0.40
CA SER A 129 -23.99 -7.38 0.62
C SER A 129 -22.87 -8.11 1.37
N GLN A 130 -23.21 -9.15 2.15
CA GLN A 130 -22.21 -9.89 2.94
C GLN A 130 -20.97 -10.32 2.14
N PRO A 131 -21.07 -10.89 0.92
CA PRO A 131 -19.88 -11.26 0.16
C PRO A 131 -19.01 -10.06 -0.26
N ALA A 132 -19.63 -8.89 -0.48
CA ALA A 132 -18.90 -7.67 -0.79
C ALA A 132 -18.24 -7.08 0.46
N GLN A 133 -18.87 -7.19 1.64
CA GLN A 133 -18.25 -6.86 2.92
C GLN A 133 -17.01 -7.71 3.15
N ASP A 134 -17.12 -9.03 2.94
CA ASP A 134 -16.02 -9.97 3.12
C ASP A 134 -14.86 -9.64 2.17
N ASN A 135 -15.14 -9.36 0.90
CA ASN A 135 -14.11 -8.93 -0.05
C ASN A 135 -13.40 -7.64 0.40
N LEU A 136 -14.16 -6.63 0.84
CA LEU A 136 -13.60 -5.36 1.33
C LEU A 136 -12.72 -5.57 2.56
N LEU A 137 -13.20 -6.32 3.56
CA LEU A 137 -12.44 -6.60 4.79
C LEU A 137 -11.19 -7.42 4.48
N ARG A 138 -11.26 -8.39 3.57
CA ARG A 138 -10.09 -9.15 3.11
C ARG A 138 -9.06 -8.27 2.43
N SER A 139 -9.47 -7.30 1.61
CA SER A 139 -8.53 -6.36 0.99
C SER A 139 -7.69 -5.61 2.02
N TYR A 140 -8.26 -5.26 3.18
CA TYR A 140 -7.53 -4.58 4.25
C TYR A 140 -6.76 -5.53 5.17
N PHE A 141 -7.36 -6.61 5.66
CA PHE A 141 -6.86 -7.36 6.82
C PHE A 141 -6.30 -8.75 6.51
N SER A 142 -6.47 -9.26 5.29
CA SER A 142 -6.02 -10.62 4.94
C SER A 142 -4.63 -10.62 4.28
N GLU A 143 -3.97 -11.78 4.32
CA GLU A 143 -2.70 -12.07 3.61
C GLU A 143 -2.80 -11.92 2.08
N SER A 144 -4.02 -12.03 1.52
CA SER A 144 -4.27 -11.77 0.09
C SER A 144 -4.57 -10.29 -0.19
N GLY A 145 -4.49 -9.43 0.83
CA GLY A 145 -4.73 -8.00 0.79
C GLY A 145 -3.49 -7.24 1.27
N ILE A 146 -3.69 -6.11 1.95
CA ILE A 146 -2.58 -5.24 2.44
C ILE A 146 -2.25 -5.41 3.92
N GLU A 147 -2.80 -6.44 4.58
CA GLU A 147 -2.44 -6.88 5.94
C GLU A 147 -2.37 -5.76 7.00
N TYR A 148 -3.41 -4.91 7.07
CA TYR A 148 -3.58 -3.99 8.18
C TYR A 148 -3.53 -4.72 9.52
N ASN A 149 -2.78 -4.15 10.46
CA ASN A 149 -2.59 -4.71 11.79
C ASN A 149 -2.95 -3.71 12.91
N LEU A 150 -3.49 -2.53 12.55
CA LEU A 150 -3.98 -1.51 13.48
C LEU A 150 -5.37 -1.02 13.06
N ILE A 151 -6.24 -0.83 14.06
CA ILE A 151 -7.53 -0.16 13.89
C ILE A 151 -7.66 0.90 14.99
N ARG A 152 -7.97 2.13 14.59
CA ARG A 152 -8.36 3.20 15.50
C ARG A 152 -9.88 3.19 15.68
N VAL A 153 -10.36 3.06 16.92
CA VAL A 153 -11.79 3.07 17.25
C VAL A 153 -12.10 4.36 18.02
N PRO A 154 -12.93 5.28 17.48
CA PRO A 154 -13.44 6.42 18.24
C PRO A 154 -14.25 5.94 19.45
N MET A 155 -14.03 6.56 20.60
CA MET A 155 -14.86 6.37 21.79
C MET A 155 -16.06 7.33 21.70
N ALA A 156 -17.26 6.75 21.58
CA ALA A 156 -18.50 7.43 21.23
C ALA A 156 -18.45 8.11 19.85
N CYS A 157 -19.10 9.27 19.70
CA CYS A 157 -19.22 9.94 18.41
C CYS A 157 -17.92 10.63 17.94
N SER A 158 -17.83 10.88 16.64
CA SER A 158 -16.93 11.88 16.06
C SER A 158 -17.67 12.73 15.02
N ASP A 159 -16.97 13.63 14.35
CA ASP A 159 -17.42 14.31 13.14
C ASP A 159 -17.87 13.36 12.00
N PHE A 160 -17.40 12.11 12.00
CA PHE A 160 -17.84 11.03 11.10
C PHE A 160 -18.96 10.16 11.69
N SER A 161 -19.75 10.71 12.62
CA SER A 161 -20.99 10.14 13.14
C SER A 161 -22.21 10.89 12.60
N VAL A 162 -23.37 10.23 12.53
CA VAL A 162 -24.62 10.84 12.04
C VAL A 162 -25.33 11.72 13.08
N ARG A 163 -24.93 11.62 14.35
CA ARG A 163 -25.44 12.41 15.47
C ARG A 163 -24.34 12.59 16.52
N PRO A 164 -24.38 13.66 17.32
CA PRO A 164 -23.56 13.77 18.52
C PRO A 164 -24.09 12.81 19.60
N TYR A 165 -23.18 12.14 20.30
CA TYR A 165 -23.47 11.33 21.48
C TYR A 165 -22.19 11.05 22.27
N SER A 166 -22.34 10.85 23.58
CA SER A 166 -21.32 10.21 24.41
C SER A 166 -21.85 8.88 24.97
N TYR A 167 -21.03 8.20 25.78
CA TYR A 167 -21.49 7.02 26.50
C TYR A 167 -22.29 7.35 27.75
N ASP A 168 -22.29 8.61 28.19
CA ASP A 168 -23.04 9.08 29.34
C ASP A 168 -23.47 10.54 29.16
N ASP A 169 -24.61 10.72 28.49
CA ASP A 169 -25.19 12.05 28.21
C ASP A 169 -26.15 12.52 29.32
N VAL A 170 -26.20 11.85 30.48
CA VAL A 170 -27.05 12.26 31.62
C VAL A 170 -26.32 13.34 32.43
N PRO A 171 -26.89 14.55 32.60
CA PRO A 171 -26.26 15.62 33.38
C PRO A 171 -25.97 15.18 34.83
N ASP A 172 -24.81 15.61 35.34
CA ASP A 172 -24.35 15.38 36.73
C ASP A 172 -24.19 13.91 37.15
N ASP A 173 -24.07 12.96 36.20
CA ASP A 173 -23.81 11.54 36.50
C ASP A 173 -22.32 11.25 36.75
N TYR A 174 -21.74 11.87 37.77
CA TYR A 174 -20.34 11.66 38.15
C TYR A 174 -20.02 10.22 38.60
N GLU A 175 -21.04 9.45 38.94
CA GLU A 175 -20.93 8.05 39.34
C GLU A 175 -21.06 7.08 38.14
N LEU A 176 -21.29 7.58 36.92
CA LEU A 176 -21.43 6.81 35.68
C LEU A 176 -22.53 5.74 35.74
N LYS A 177 -23.63 5.99 36.45
CA LYS A 177 -24.73 5.03 36.61
C LYS A 177 -25.47 4.74 35.30
N HIS A 178 -25.43 5.67 34.36
CA HIS A 178 -26.10 5.57 33.06
C HIS A 178 -25.12 5.32 31.90
N PHE A 179 -23.83 5.14 32.19
CA PHE A 179 -22.83 4.79 31.18
C PHE A 179 -23.26 3.54 30.41
N ARG A 180 -23.37 3.66 29.09
CA ARG A 180 -23.68 2.53 28.21
C ARG A 180 -23.12 2.74 26.81
N LEU A 181 -22.73 1.62 26.20
CA LEU A 181 -22.51 1.59 24.76
C LEU A 181 -23.84 1.79 24.03
N VAL A 182 -23.77 2.40 22.85
CA VAL A 182 -24.94 2.64 22.00
C VAL A 182 -24.97 1.66 20.84
N ASP A 183 -26.07 1.67 20.09
CA ASP A 183 -26.26 0.80 18.93
C ASP A 183 -25.11 0.92 17.91
N GLU A 184 -24.53 2.12 17.77
CA GLU A 184 -23.37 2.34 16.91
C GLU A 184 -22.15 1.49 17.28
N ASP A 185 -21.92 1.23 18.57
CA ASP A 185 -20.83 0.35 19.00
C ASP A 185 -21.21 -1.12 18.88
N VAL A 186 -22.35 -1.52 19.46
CA VAL A 186 -22.70 -2.94 19.64
C VAL A 186 -23.28 -3.63 18.41
N LYS A 187 -23.83 -2.88 17.44
CA LYS A 187 -24.40 -3.44 16.21
C LYS A 187 -23.53 -3.20 14.97
N MET A 188 -22.57 -2.27 15.04
CA MET A 188 -21.80 -1.87 13.86
C MET A 188 -20.29 -1.97 14.00
N LYS A 189 -19.71 -1.60 15.15
CA LYS A 189 -18.26 -1.55 15.34
C LYS A 189 -17.68 -2.84 15.94
N VAL A 190 -18.52 -3.69 16.54
CA VAL A 190 -18.17 -4.96 17.20
C VAL A 190 -18.60 -6.15 16.36
#